data_AF-A0A2E9QGP3-F1
#
_entry.id   AF-A0A2E9QGP3-F1
#
_cell.length_a   1.000
_cell.length_b   1.000
_cell.length_c   1.000
_cell.angle_alpha   90.00
_cell.angle_beta   90.00
_cell.angle_gamma   90.00
#
_symmetry.space_group_name_H-M   'P 1'
#
loop_
_entity.id
_entity.type
_entity.pdbx_description
1 polymer ?
#
loop_
_entity_poly.entity_id
_entity_poly.type
_entity_poly.pdbx_seq_one_letter_code
_entity_poly.pdbx_strand_id
1 'polypeptide(L)'
;MRYFTLLLGSLLLISACKQPPNAELLKGSRWLCLDVVEIENKDSLKYPDLSAEPAPEAFVEVYTADGAYEVYSAANGENILGEGIEKARYNLEEVENKLVLTVDLYTNEGVWTSEQERIPYVVQELTETHFHAISDSTTPYGDRFYNEAKCVRKPEQ
;
A
#
# COMPACT_ATOMS: atom_id res chain seq x y z
N MET A 1 -16.42 37.66 50.95
CA MET A 1 -16.01 36.30 50.52
C MET A 1 -16.64 36.01 49.16
N ARG A 2 -15.81 35.58 48.20
CA ARG A 2 -16.12 34.73 47.03
C ARG A 2 -17.32 35.12 46.14
N TYR A 3 -17.02 35.67 44.97
CA TYR A 3 -17.80 35.37 43.77
C TYR A 3 -16.92 34.61 42.78
N PHE A 4 -17.44 33.46 42.41
CA PHE A 4 -16.82 32.36 41.68
C PHE A 4 -16.82 32.70 40.19
N THR A 5 -15.65 32.94 39.59
CA THR A 5 -15.53 33.07 38.14
C THR A 5 -15.56 31.65 37.55
N LEU A 6 -16.72 31.25 37.02
CA LEU A 6 -16.87 30.00 36.27
C LEU A 6 -16.23 30.18 34.89
N LEU A 7 -14.99 29.71 34.76
CA LEU A 7 -14.33 29.47 33.48
C LEU A 7 -15.05 28.29 32.80
N LEU A 8 -15.91 28.61 31.83
CA LEU A 8 -16.46 27.63 30.91
C LEU A 8 -15.33 27.19 29.98
N GLY A 9 -14.64 26.12 30.37
CA GLY A 9 -13.63 25.47 29.55
C GLY A 9 -14.32 24.84 28.34
N SER A 10 -14.20 25.48 27.19
CA SER A 10 -14.51 24.89 25.90
C SER A 10 -13.56 23.71 25.67
N LEU A 11 -14.02 22.50 26.01
CA LEU A 11 -13.43 21.26 25.53
C LEU A 11 -13.56 21.26 24.00
N LEU A 12 -12.52 21.72 23.32
CA LEU A 12 -12.28 21.34 21.93
C LEU A 12 -11.91 19.86 21.96
N LEU A 13 -12.93 19.00 21.86
CA LEU A 13 -12.77 17.64 21.40
C LEU A 13 -12.27 17.74 19.96
N ILE A 14 -10.94 17.78 19.81
CA ILE A 14 -10.28 17.52 18.54
C ILE A 14 -10.55 16.04 18.27
N SER A 15 -11.72 15.76 17.70
CA SER A 15 -11.93 14.53 16.96
C SER A 15 -10.81 14.51 15.93
N ALA A 16 -9.80 13.68 16.17
CA ALA A 16 -8.86 13.25 15.17
C ALA A 16 -9.68 12.48 14.13
N CYS A 17 -10.35 13.21 13.24
CA CYS A 17 -10.83 12.67 11.99
C CYS A 17 -9.57 12.13 11.31
N LYS A 18 -9.39 10.81 11.34
CA LYS A 18 -8.41 10.14 10.49
C LYS A 18 -8.79 10.58 9.08
N GLN A 19 -8.01 11.50 8.53
CA GLN A 19 -8.20 11.97 7.18
C GLN A 19 -8.03 10.75 6.28
N PRO A 20 -8.97 10.50 5.35
CA PRO A 20 -8.88 9.33 4.49
C PRO A 20 -7.54 9.34 3.74
N PRO A 21 -6.94 8.16 3.47
CA PRO A 21 -5.72 8.03 2.67
C PRO A 21 -5.80 8.87 1.40
N ASN A 22 -4.85 9.78 1.18
CA ASN A 22 -4.84 10.64 -0.01
C ASN A 22 -4.26 9.86 -1.20
N ALA A 23 -5.12 9.39 -2.10
CA ALA A 23 -4.74 8.60 -3.27
C ALA A 23 -3.69 9.29 -4.18
N GLU A 24 -3.64 10.62 -4.20
CA GLU A 24 -2.64 11.36 -4.99
C GLU A 24 -1.21 11.12 -4.51
N LEU A 25 -1.01 10.67 -3.26
CA LEU A 25 0.32 10.37 -2.73
C LEU A 25 0.96 9.17 -3.42
N LEU A 26 0.19 8.23 -3.96
CA LEU A 26 0.73 7.11 -4.73
C LEU A 26 1.15 7.54 -6.14
N LYS A 27 0.56 8.60 -6.70
CA LYS A 27 0.86 8.98 -8.09
C LYS A 27 2.27 9.54 -8.24
N GLY A 28 3.05 8.97 -9.15
CA GLY A 28 4.44 9.39 -9.38
C GLY A 28 5.33 9.11 -8.16
N SER A 29 5.17 7.95 -7.53
CA SER A 29 5.85 7.61 -6.28
C SER A 29 6.66 6.32 -6.38
N ARG A 30 7.64 6.20 -5.47
CA ARG A 30 8.50 5.03 -5.32
C ARG A 30 8.55 4.65 -3.84
N TRP A 31 8.47 3.36 -3.53
CA TRP A 31 8.36 2.86 -2.17
C TRP A 31 9.27 1.66 -1.96
N LEU A 32 10.14 1.70 -0.95
CA LEU A 32 10.86 0.51 -0.49
C LEU A 32 9.92 -0.25 0.42
N CYS A 33 9.63 -1.51 0.10
CA CYS A 33 8.66 -2.34 0.76
C CYS A 33 9.30 -3.61 1.32
N LEU A 34 8.67 -4.10 2.38
CA LEU A 34 8.74 -5.50 2.81
C LEU A 34 7.31 -6.02 2.80
N ASP A 35 7.15 -7.34 2.70
CA ASP A 35 5.86 -7.99 2.82
C ASP A 35 5.91 -9.28 3.65
N VAL A 36 4.72 -9.75 4.03
CA VAL A 36 4.50 -11.08 4.59
C VAL A 36 3.28 -11.71 3.93
N VAL A 37 3.43 -12.95 3.46
CA VAL A 37 2.36 -13.72 2.79
C VAL A 37 1.73 -14.78 3.70
N GLU A 38 2.37 -15.09 4.83
CA GLU A 38 1.86 -16.01 5.85
C GLU A 38 1.02 -15.26 6.87
N ILE A 39 -0.22 -15.70 7.06
CA ILE A 39 -1.14 -15.01 7.97
C ILE A 39 -0.75 -15.16 9.44
N GLU A 40 -0.04 -16.24 9.78
CA GLU A 40 0.53 -16.46 11.12
C GLU A 40 1.48 -15.32 11.52
N ASN A 41 2.03 -14.61 10.54
CA ASN A 41 2.93 -13.46 10.71
C ASN A 41 2.22 -12.11 10.55
N LYS A 42 0.89 -12.08 10.55
CA LYS A 42 0.11 -10.83 10.51
C LYS A 42 0.55 -9.85 11.60
N ASP A 43 0.61 -8.57 11.26
CA ASP A 43 0.99 -7.45 12.13
C ASP A 43 2.44 -7.53 12.67
N SER A 44 3.24 -8.53 12.27
CA SER A 44 4.65 -8.66 12.67
C SER A 44 5.57 -7.73 11.88
N LEU A 45 5.11 -7.28 10.71
CA LEU A 45 5.90 -6.51 9.77
C LEU A 45 6.21 -5.11 10.31
N LYS A 46 7.47 -4.71 10.18
CA LYS A 46 7.96 -3.36 10.48
C LYS A 46 8.22 -2.61 9.18
N TYR A 47 8.15 -1.28 9.23
CA TYR A 47 8.59 -0.46 8.12
C TYR A 47 10.08 -0.69 7.83
N PRO A 48 10.49 -0.74 6.55
CA PRO A 48 11.90 -0.84 6.19
C PRO A 48 12.70 0.37 6.67
N ASP A 49 13.98 0.17 7.00
CA ASP A 49 14.89 1.25 7.38
C ASP A 49 15.71 1.73 6.18
N LEU A 50 15.49 2.97 5.74
CA LEU A 50 16.21 3.57 4.61
C LEU A 50 17.70 3.84 4.90
N SER A 51 18.11 3.82 6.17
CA SER A 51 19.51 4.06 6.57
C SER A 51 20.38 2.81 6.54
N ALA A 52 19.76 1.64 6.37
CA ALA A 52 20.43 0.34 6.29
C ALA A 52 20.45 -0.18 4.85
N GLU A 53 21.30 -1.18 4.59
CA GLU A 53 21.18 -1.99 3.38
C GLU A 53 19.80 -2.68 3.37
N PRO A 54 19.06 -2.65 2.24
CA PRO A 54 17.77 -3.33 2.16
C PRO A 54 17.88 -4.81 2.47
N ALA A 55 16.88 -5.37 3.15
CA ALA A 55 16.79 -6.81 3.35
C ALA A 55 16.75 -7.54 1.99
N PRO A 56 17.27 -8.78 1.88
CA PRO A 56 17.28 -9.53 0.62
C PRO A 56 15.91 -9.69 -0.03
N GLU A 57 14.86 -9.79 0.78
CA GLU A 57 13.46 -9.90 0.39
C GLU A 57 12.78 -8.55 0.12
N ALA A 58 13.46 -7.42 0.38
CA ALA A 58 12.89 -6.11 0.12
C ALA A 58 12.73 -5.86 -1.38
N PHE A 59 11.69 -5.11 -1.73
CA PHE A 59 11.38 -4.75 -3.10
C PHE A 59 10.99 -3.28 -3.19
N VAL A 60 11.03 -2.73 -4.40
CA VAL A 60 10.64 -1.36 -4.69
C VAL A 60 9.41 -1.37 -5.57
N GLU A 61 8.32 -0.85 -5.06
CA GLU A 61 7.13 -0.57 -5.85
C GLU A 61 7.24 0.83 -6.46
N VAL A 62 6.86 0.94 -7.73
CA VAL A 62 6.84 2.19 -8.49
C VAL A 62 5.44 2.39 -9.05
N TYR A 63 4.87 3.54 -8.73
CA TYR A 63 3.55 3.96 -9.18
C TYR A 63 3.74 5.20 -10.05
N THR A 64 3.73 5.03 -11.36
CA THR A 64 4.05 6.13 -12.28
C THR A 64 2.89 7.12 -12.37
N ALA A 65 3.18 8.36 -12.80
CA ALA A 65 2.14 9.39 -12.89
C ALA A 65 1.07 9.10 -13.96
N ASP A 66 1.37 8.25 -14.95
CA ASP A 66 0.47 7.79 -16.00
C ASP A 66 -0.29 6.50 -15.65
N GLY A 67 -0.12 5.96 -14.44
CA GLY A 67 -0.88 4.83 -13.93
C GLY A 67 -0.23 3.45 -14.12
N ALA A 68 1.00 3.39 -14.62
CA ALA A 68 1.76 2.14 -14.66
C ALA A 68 2.23 1.73 -13.27
N TYR A 69 2.35 0.43 -13.09
CA TYR A 69 2.84 -0.20 -11.87
C TYR A 69 4.04 -1.08 -12.20
N GLU A 70 5.11 -0.93 -11.43
CA GLU A 70 6.33 -1.71 -11.59
C GLU A 70 6.82 -2.16 -10.22
N VAL A 71 7.45 -3.33 -10.17
CA VAL A 71 8.05 -3.87 -8.95
C VAL A 71 9.45 -4.35 -9.26
N TYR A 72 10.41 -3.94 -8.45
CA TYR A 72 11.82 -4.29 -8.60
C TYR A 72 12.37 -4.91 -7.32
N SER A 73 13.22 -5.92 -7.43
CA SER A 73 14.02 -6.40 -6.29
C SER A 73 14.92 -5.27 -5.79
N ALA A 74 14.90 -4.98 -4.48
CA ALA A 74 15.76 -3.95 -3.91
C ALA A 74 17.24 -4.38 -3.89
N ALA A 75 17.51 -5.69 -3.95
CA ALA A 75 18.85 -6.25 -3.90
C ALA A 75 19.63 -6.12 -5.22
N ASN A 76 18.95 -6.29 -6.36
CA ASN A 76 19.60 -6.32 -7.68
C ASN A 76 18.95 -5.43 -8.75
N GLY A 77 17.80 -4.82 -8.46
CA GLY A 77 17.09 -3.92 -9.39
C GLY A 77 16.37 -4.64 -10.52
N GLU A 78 16.28 -5.97 -10.51
CA GLU A 78 15.54 -6.73 -11.52
C GLU A 78 14.03 -6.55 -11.33
N ASN A 79 13.28 -6.51 -12.43
CA ASN A 79 11.82 -6.47 -12.38
C ASN A 79 11.28 -7.83 -11.90
N ILE A 80 10.35 -7.81 -10.94
CA ILE A 80 9.80 -9.00 -10.29
C ILE A 80 8.27 -9.11 -10.41
N LEU A 81 7.65 -8.49 -11.43
CA LEU A 81 6.19 -8.63 -11.69
C LEU A 81 5.74 -10.08 -11.95
N GLY A 82 6.68 -10.99 -12.21
CA GLY A 82 6.44 -12.41 -12.42
C GLY A 82 6.70 -12.84 -13.87
N GLU A 83 6.96 -14.13 -14.06
CA GLU A 83 7.13 -14.70 -15.40
C GLU A 83 5.84 -14.56 -16.22
N GLY A 84 5.97 -14.22 -17.51
CA GLY A 84 4.83 -14.09 -18.42
C GLY A 84 4.06 -12.77 -18.31
N ILE A 85 4.47 -11.84 -17.45
CA ILE A 85 3.88 -10.49 -17.33
C ILE A 85 4.74 -9.48 -18.09
N GLU A 86 4.12 -8.72 -19.00
CA GLU A 86 4.81 -7.70 -19.79
C GLU A 86 4.75 -6.31 -19.14
N LYS A 87 3.61 -5.97 -18.52
CA LYS A 87 3.38 -4.68 -17.86
C LYS A 87 2.23 -4.78 -16.87
N ALA A 88 2.15 -3.81 -15.96
CA ALA A 88 1.06 -3.71 -15.01
C ALA A 88 0.58 -2.26 -14.89
N ARG A 89 -0.64 -2.09 -14.39
CA ARG A 89 -1.20 -0.79 -14.01
C ARG A 89 -1.87 -0.90 -12.66
N TYR A 90 -1.85 0.18 -11.90
CA TYR A 90 -2.55 0.23 -10.63
C TYR A 90 -3.88 0.96 -10.77
N ASN A 91 -4.86 0.58 -9.96
CA ASN A 91 -6.13 1.27 -9.83
C ASN A 91 -6.38 1.54 -8.34
N LEU A 92 -6.91 2.72 -8.04
CA LEU A 92 -7.30 3.13 -6.70
C LEU A 92 -8.79 3.46 -6.70
N GLU A 93 -9.53 2.87 -5.78
CA GLU A 93 -10.96 3.09 -5.62
C GLU A 93 -11.32 3.29 -4.14
N GLU A 94 -12.26 4.18 -3.85
CA GLU A 94 -12.82 4.29 -2.51
C GLU A 94 -14.08 3.41 -2.40
N VAL A 95 -13.99 2.36 -1.58
CA VAL A 95 -15.07 1.41 -1.33
C VAL A 95 -15.39 1.40 0.16
N GLU A 96 -16.63 1.72 0.53
CA GLU A 96 -17.08 1.74 1.93
C GLU A 96 -16.19 2.58 2.87
N ASN A 97 -15.71 3.73 2.40
CA ASN A 97 -14.75 4.62 3.10
C ASN A 97 -13.36 4.00 3.32
N LYS A 98 -12.98 3.01 2.52
CA LYS A 98 -11.63 2.44 2.47
C LYS A 98 -11.04 2.72 1.10
N LEU A 99 -9.77 3.11 1.07
CA LEU A 99 -9.01 3.16 -0.18
C LEU A 99 -8.56 1.73 -0.52
N VAL A 100 -8.94 1.24 -1.69
CA VAL A 100 -8.62 -0.08 -2.21
C VAL A 100 -7.70 0.07 -3.42
N LEU A 101 -6.53 -0.55 -3.34
CA LEU A 101 -5.58 -0.70 -4.42
C LEU A 101 -5.81 -2.04 -5.12
N THR A 102 -5.82 -2.04 -6.44
CA THR A 102 -5.72 -3.26 -7.26
C THR A 102 -4.65 -3.06 -8.32
N VAL A 103 -4.07 -4.16 -8.78
CA VAL A 103 -3.10 -4.17 -9.88
C VAL A 103 -3.64 -5.05 -10.98
N ASP A 104 -3.75 -4.51 -12.19
CA ASP A 104 -4.04 -5.28 -13.39
C ASP A 104 -2.72 -5.66 -14.06
N LEU A 105 -2.58 -6.93 -14.45
CA LEU A 105 -1.40 -7.44 -15.14
C LEU A 105 -1.72 -7.70 -16.61
N TYR A 106 -0.81 -7.34 -17.50
CA TYR A 106 -0.89 -7.65 -18.93
C TYR A 106 0.06 -8.80 -19.24
N THR A 107 -0.49 -9.91 -19.72
CA THR A 107 0.27 -11.13 -19.98
C THR A 107 0.87 -11.13 -21.38
N ASN A 108 1.88 -11.98 -21.60
CA ASN A 108 2.47 -12.26 -22.92
C ASN A 108 1.49 -12.87 -23.93
N GLU A 109 0.30 -13.30 -23.50
CA GLU A 109 -0.81 -13.73 -24.35
C GLU A 109 -1.60 -12.53 -24.91
N GLY A 110 -1.24 -11.31 -24.51
CA GLY A 110 -1.82 -10.08 -25.01
C GLY A 110 -3.14 -9.68 -24.32
N VAL A 111 -3.41 -10.21 -23.14
CA VAL A 111 -4.64 -9.98 -22.37
C VAL A 111 -4.34 -9.34 -21.01
N TRP A 112 -5.28 -8.53 -20.53
CA TRP A 112 -5.27 -8.06 -19.14
C TRP A 112 -5.94 -9.09 -18.22
N THR A 113 -5.46 -9.23 -17.00
CA THR A 113 -6.16 -9.97 -15.93
C THR A 113 -7.59 -9.47 -15.79
N SER A 114 -8.52 -10.40 -15.62
CA SER A 114 -9.94 -10.07 -15.51
C SER A 114 -10.25 -9.36 -14.18
N GLU A 115 -11.36 -8.62 -14.12
CA GLU A 115 -11.77 -7.95 -12.88
C GLU A 115 -12.07 -8.95 -11.75
N GLN A 116 -12.50 -10.16 -12.10
CA GLN A 116 -12.74 -11.25 -11.14
C GLN A 116 -11.45 -11.79 -10.52
N GLU A 117 -10.32 -11.63 -11.20
CA GLU A 117 -9.00 -12.07 -10.74
C GLU A 117 -8.24 -10.97 -9.98
N ARG A 118 -8.81 -9.76 -9.88
CA ARG A 118 -8.20 -8.66 -9.12
C ARG A 118 -8.10 -9.05 -7.65
N ILE A 119 -6.89 -8.93 -7.12
CA ILE A 119 -6.63 -9.06 -5.69
C ILE A 119 -6.74 -7.66 -5.07
N PRO A 120 -7.72 -7.41 -4.19
CA PRO A 120 -7.87 -6.11 -3.54
C PRO A 120 -6.90 -5.99 -2.37
N TYR A 121 -6.19 -4.86 -2.31
CA TYR A 121 -5.35 -4.44 -1.20
C TYR A 121 -6.01 -3.25 -0.51
N VAL A 122 -6.44 -3.42 0.74
CA VAL A 122 -6.99 -2.34 1.54
C VAL A 122 -5.84 -1.51 2.10
N VAL A 123 -5.75 -0.26 1.68
CA VAL A 123 -4.74 0.69 2.15
C VAL A 123 -5.07 1.13 3.58
N GLN A 124 -4.23 0.71 4.52
CA GLN A 124 -4.36 1.03 5.95
C GLN A 124 -3.73 2.38 6.30
N GLU A 125 -2.62 2.71 5.64
CA GLU A 125 -1.89 3.97 5.81
C GLU A 125 -1.33 4.42 4.46
N LEU A 126 -1.49 5.70 4.16
CA LEU A 126 -0.82 6.36 3.04
C LEU A 126 -0.53 7.81 3.43
N THR A 127 0.74 8.08 3.69
CA THR A 127 1.28 9.39 4.08
C THR A 127 2.42 9.79 3.14
N GLU A 128 3.07 10.93 3.36
CA GLU A 128 4.25 11.33 2.57
C GLU A 128 5.44 10.37 2.75
N THR A 129 5.46 9.60 3.83
CA THR A 129 6.63 8.80 4.23
C THR A 129 6.33 7.31 4.37
N HIS A 130 5.08 6.93 4.66
CA HIS A 130 4.68 5.54 4.87
C HIS A 130 3.52 5.12 3.98
N PHE A 131 3.59 3.88 3.52
CA PHE A 131 2.52 3.20 2.82
C PHE A 131 2.33 1.80 3.44
N HIS A 132 1.09 1.43 3.74
CA HIS A 132 0.75 0.11 4.29
C HIS A 132 -0.55 -0.36 3.66
N ALA A 133 -0.51 -1.55 3.08
CA ALA A 133 -1.68 -2.19 2.49
C ALA A 133 -1.77 -3.66 2.89
N ILE A 134 -3.01 -4.15 3.00
CA ILE A 134 -3.30 -5.54 3.37
C ILE A 134 -4.29 -6.12 2.36
N SER A 135 -3.97 -7.27 1.80
CA SER A 135 -4.94 -8.16 1.17
C SER A 135 -5.20 -9.36 2.08
N ASP A 136 -6.46 -9.61 2.36
CA ASP A 136 -6.94 -10.83 3.02
C ASP A 136 -8.23 -11.22 2.31
N SER A 137 -8.12 -12.08 1.30
CA SER A 137 -9.20 -12.37 0.37
C SER A 137 -9.27 -13.86 0.07
N THR A 138 -10.42 -14.29 -0.46
CA THR A 138 -10.56 -15.62 -1.05
C THR A 138 -10.47 -15.46 -2.56
N THR A 139 -9.55 -16.19 -3.19
CA THR A 139 -9.37 -16.20 -4.64
C THR A 139 -10.61 -16.81 -5.32
N PRO A 140 -10.80 -16.59 -6.64
CA PRO A 140 -11.89 -17.22 -7.40
C PRO A 140 -11.93 -18.75 -7.31
N TYR A 141 -10.81 -19.38 -6.95
CA TYR A 141 -10.67 -20.83 -6.82
C TYR A 141 -10.95 -21.36 -5.41
N GLY A 142 -11.26 -20.47 -4.45
CA GLY A 142 -11.60 -20.83 -3.06
C GLY A 142 -10.42 -20.85 -2.10
N ASP A 143 -9.20 -20.58 -2.57
CA ASP A 143 -8.01 -20.48 -1.73
C ASP A 143 -7.95 -19.13 -1.04
N ARG A 144 -7.38 -19.09 0.17
CA ARG A 144 -7.13 -17.82 0.86
C ARG A 144 -5.83 -17.20 0.34
N PHE A 145 -5.90 -15.94 -0.04
CA PHE A 145 -4.74 -15.09 -0.31
C PHE A 145 -4.55 -14.10 0.84
N TYR A 146 -3.35 -14.09 1.42
CA TYR A 146 -2.95 -13.09 2.41
C TYR A 146 -1.66 -12.42 1.95
N ASN A 147 -1.61 -11.10 2.06
CA ASN A 147 -0.40 -10.31 1.95
C ASN A 147 -0.53 -9.02 2.78
N GLU A 148 0.45 -8.71 3.60
CA GLU A 148 0.60 -7.40 4.24
C GLU A 148 1.92 -6.80 3.75
N ALA A 149 1.86 -5.59 3.20
CA ALA A 149 3.02 -4.85 2.73
C ALA A 149 3.17 -3.54 3.52
N LYS A 150 4.38 -3.25 3.99
CA LYS A 150 4.73 -1.98 4.62
C LYS A 150 5.93 -1.37 3.92
N CYS A 151 5.78 -0.12 3.56
CA CYS A 151 6.74 0.57 2.73
C CYS A 151 7.07 1.97 3.23
N VAL A 152 8.27 2.41 2.88
CA VAL A 152 8.80 3.75 3.13
C VAL A 152 9.11 4.45 1.81
N ARG A 153 8.77 5.74 1.72
CA ARG A 153 8.94 6.54 0.50
C ARG A 153 10.42 6.59 0.10
N LYS A 154 10.74 6.28 -1.15
CA LYS A 154 12.06 6.55 -1.74
C LYS A 154 12.02 7.86 -2.54
N PRO A 155 13.08 8.69 -2.47
CA PRO A 155 13.23 9.81 -3.38
C PRO A 155 13.39 9.31 -4.83
N GLU A 156 12.97 10.13 -5.80
CA GLU A 156 13.29 9.92 -7.21
C GLU A 156 14.82 9.95 -7.38
N GLN A 157 15.37 8.96 -8.09
CA GLN A 157 16.80 8.88 -8.45
C GLN A 157 17.01 9.33 -9.88
#